data_AF-A0A1S1XBW7-F1
#
_entry.id   AF-A0A1S1XBW7-F1
#
_cell.length_a   1.000
_cell.length_b   1.000
_cell.length_c   1.000
_cell.angle_alpha   90.00
_cell.angle_beta   90.00
_cell.angle_gamma   90.00
#
_symmetry.space_group_name_H-M   'P 1'
#
loop_
_entity.id
_entity.type
_entity.pdbx_description
1 polymer ?
#
loop_
_entity_poly.entity_id
_entity_poly.type
_entity_poly.pdbx_seq_one_letter_code
_entity_poly.pdbx_strand_id
1 'polypeptide(L)'
;MLEESCAMSISSISGGYGGYTLPVHGANCQCPACQQLRADASIVPAANADGAQSNSANTVSGASQSAAADKQGNPDSQNGKPAANQTQNANPAAPKAPDGTPLNDAQQKEVTELKARDTDVRRHEAAHQAAGGSLAGAASFTYEQGPDGKQYAIGGEVPIQLSRGSTPQQTIQNAETVRAAALAPADPSGQDRAVAAEAAQVEQQARQQQLTQQGGNAKLSPLEKAQKASAPEGSQTQPGQHIDTYA
;
A
#
# COMPACT_ATOMS: atom_id res chain seq x y z
N MET A 1 51.09 40.59 39.07
CA MET A 1 52.23 40.91 38.19
C MET A 1 52.70 39.59 37.57
N LEU A 2 52.83 39.57 36.24
CA LEU A 2 53.34 38.50 35.35
C LEU A 2 52.49 37.21 35.31
N GLU A 3 52.21 36.54 34.20
CA GLU A 3 52.51 36.65 32.75
C GLU A 3 51.49 35.67 32.07
N GLU A 4 50.74 36.08 31.05
CA GLU A 4 51.00 35.95 29.60
C GLU A 4 50.51 34.64 28.94
N SER A 5 49.88 34.83 27.77
CA SER A 5 49.75 33.91 26.63
C SER A 5 48.78 32.71 26.70
N CYS A 6 47.64 32.81 25.99
CA CYS A 6 47.57 32.38 24.58
C CYS A 6 46.16 32.61 24.00
N ALA A 7 46.13 33.27 22.84
CA ALA A 7 44.96 33.49 22.01
C ALA A 7 44.46 32.19 21.37
N MET A 8 43.13 32.05 21.21
CA MET A 8 42.54 31.42 20.03
C MET A 8 41.07 31.84 19.91
N SER A 9 40.83 32.78 18.99
CA SER A 9 39.52 33.08 18.44
C SER A 9 39.01 31.88 17.65
N ILE A 10 37.80 31.41 17.99
CA ILE A 10 36.98 30.60 17.09
C ILE A 10 35.72 31.40 16.78
N SER A 11 35.83 32.27 15.76
CA SER A 11 34.68 32.78 15.02
C SER A 11 34.02 31.59 14.33
N SER A 12 32.99 31.04 14.97
CA SER A 12 32.17 30.00 14.36
C SER A 12 31.21 30.63 13.37
N ILE A 13 31.32 30.11 12.17
CA ILE A 13 30.69 30.52 10.92
C ILE A 13 29.17 30.38 11.03
N SER A 14 28.47 31.50 10.78
CA SER A 14 27.05 31.52 10.47
C SER A 14 26.87 31.14 9.00
N GLY A 15 26.79 29.82 8.74
CA GLY A 15 26.46 29.25 7.44
C GLY A 15 24.94 29.31 7.21
N GLY A 16 24.54 30.06 6.20
CA GLY A 16 23.16 30.43 5.91
C GLY A 16 22.22 29.26 5.63
N TYR A 17 21.02 29.38 6.18
CA TYR A 17 19.84 28.63 5.76
C TYR A 17 19.49 29.01 4.33
N GLY A 18 19.82 28.12 3.39
CA GLY A 18 19.28 28.16 2.03
C GLY A 18 17.80 27.83 2.06
N GLY A 19 16.96 28.86 2.18
CA GLY A 19 15.53 28.76 1.94
C GLY A 19 15.28 28.51 0.46
N TYR A 20 14.89 27.28 0.10
CA TYR A 20 14.27 27.02 -1.19
C TYR A 20 12.85 27.57 -1.15
N THR A 21 12.69 28.84 -1.54
CA THR A 21 11.40 29.35 -1.95
C THR A 21 11.06 28.69 -3.29
N LEU A 22 10.12 27.75 -3.28
CA LEU A 22 9.49 27.26 -4.50
C LEU A 22 8.79 28.46 -5.17
N PRO A 23 9.12 28.81 -6.42
CA PRO A 23 8.31 29.74 -7.18
C PRO A 23 6.95 29.10 -7.44
N VAL A 24 5.90 29.71 -6.87
CA VAL A 24 4.51 29.40 -7.17
C VAL A 24 4.26 29.83 -8.62
N HIS A 25 4.44 28.91 -9.56
CA HIS A 25 4.13 29.15 -10.96
C HIS A 25 2.61 29.08 -11.16
N GLY A 26 2.01 30.21 -11.55
CA GLY A 26 0.60 30.27 -11.94
C GLY A 26 0.32 29.41 -13.18
N ALA A 27 -0.92 28.95 -13.32
CA ALA A 27 -1.40 27.98 -14.31
C ALA A 27 -1.28 28.38 -15.81
N ASN A 28 -0.51 29.43 -16.14
CA ASN A 28 -0.35 29.96 -17.50
C ASN A 28 1.12 30.30 -17.82
N CYS A 29 2.01 29.34 -17.64
CA CYS A 29 3.41 29.50 -18.06
C CYS A 29 3.55 29.24 -19.56
N GLN A 30 4.03 30.24 -20.31
CA GLN A 30 4.17 30.24 -21.77
C GLN A 30 5.63 29.98 -22.20
N CYS A 31 6.25 28.94 -21.68
CA CYS A 31 7.60 28.53 -22.08
C CYS A 31 7.56 27.30 -23.02
N PRO A 32 8.46 27.21 -24.04
CA PRO A 32 8.41 26.17 -25.07
C PRO A 32 8.45 24.74 -24.51
N ALA A 33 9.23 24.49 -23.45
CA ALA A 33 9.35 23.18 -22.81
C ALA A 33 8.04 22.67 -22.19
N CYS A 34 7.17 23.56 -21.73
CA CYS A 34 5.86 23.19 -21.18
C CYS A 34 4.79 23.03 -22.27
N GLN A 35 5.06 23.42 -23.52
CA GLN A 35 4.12 23.26 -24.64
C GLN A 35 4.23 21.86 -25.24
N GLN A 36 5.43 21.25 -25.26
CA GLN A 36 5.63 19.86 -25.68
C GLN A 36 4.84 18.87 -24.81
N LEU A 37 4.85 19.04 -23.47
CA LEU A 37 4.20 18.11 -22.54
C LEU A 37 2.67 18.11 -22.61
N ARG A 38 2.04 19.12 -23.23
CA ARG A 38 0.57 19.19 -23.41
C ARG A 38 0.12 18.45 -24.68
N ALA A 39 1.00 18.33 -25.66
CA ALA A 39 0.69 17.66 -26.94
C ALA A 39 0.60 16.14 -26.78
N ASP A 40 1.32 15.56 -25.82
CA ASP A 40 1.32 14.10 -25.57
C ASP A 40 0.09 13.58 -24.80
N ALA A 41 -0.73 14.47 -24.21
CA ALA A 41 -1.92 14.07 -23.44
C ALA A 41 -3.20 13.89 -24.29
N SER A 42 -3.13 14.03 -25.62
CA SER A 42 -4.32 14.04 -26.50
C SER A 42 -4.52 12.77 -27.34
N ILE A 43 -3.79 11.68 -27.08
CA ILE A 43 -3.92 10.44 -27.87
C ILE A 43 -4.06 9.23 -26.94
N VAL A 44 -5.32 8.92 -26.59
CA VAL A 44 -5.74 7.55 -26.25
C VAL A 44 -6.90 7.15 -27.17
N PRO A 45 -6.74 6.12 -28.03
CA PRO A 45 -7.84 5.59 -28.83
C PRO A 45 -8.69 4.62 -27.99
N ALA A 46 -10.01 4.77 -28.10
CA ALA A 46 -10.99 3.85 -27.56
C ALA A 46 -11.04 2.55 -28.38
N ALA A 47 -11.13 1.40 -27.71
CA ALA A 47 -11.51 0.12 -28.32
C ALA A 47 -12.44 -0.69 -27.40
N ASN A 48 -13.71 -0.69 -27.80
CA ASN A 48 -14.72 -1.76 -27.83
C ASN A 48 -15.13 -2.51 -26.56
N ALA A 49 -16.39 -2.26 -26.15
CA ALA A 49 -17.26 -3.25 -25.51
C ALA A 49 -18.66 -3.17 -26.14
N ASP A 50 -19.12 -4.29 -26.68
CA ASP A 50 -20.41 -4.50 -27.34
C ASP A 50 -21.60 -4.50 -26.37
N GLY A 51 -22.64 -3.77 -26.80
CA GLY A 51 -24.09 -4.01 -26.64
C GLY A 51 -24.69 -4.67 -25.40
N ALA A 52 -25.50 -3.90 -24.65
CA ALA A 52 -26.90 -4.24 -24.38
C ALA A 52 -27.67 -3.02 -23.81
N GLN A 53 -28.69 -2.57 -24.56
CA GLN A 53 -29.66 -1.53 -24.18
C GLN A 53 -30.72 -2.06 -23.21
N SER A 54 -31.17 -1.24 -22.25
CA SER A 54 -32.57 -0.80 -22.14
C SER A 54 -32.81 0.15 -20.95
N ASN A 55 -33.01 1.43 -21.30
CA ASN A 55 -33.98 2.42 -20.80
C ASN A 55 -34.43 2.44 -19.32
N SER A 56 -34.13 3.55 -18.63
CA SER A 56 -35.13 4.59 -18.27
C SER A 56 -34.48 5.71 -17.46
N ALA A 57 -34.38 6.90 -18.05
CA ALA A 57 -34.04 8.14 -17.37
C ALA A 57 -35.27 9.06 -17.39
N ASN A 58 -35.73 9.48 -16.21
CA ASN A 58 -36.67 10.57 -16.05
C ASN A 58 -36.00 11.67 -15.23
N THR A 59 -35.58 12.72 -15.92
CA THR A 59 -35.07 13.96 -15.36
C THR A 59 -35.71 15.10 -16.13
N VAL A 60 -36.51 15.91 -15.45
CA VAL A 60 -36.97 17.20 -15.97
C VAL A 60 -36.64 18.27 -14.92
N SER A 61 -35.65 19.09 -15.26
CA SER A 61 -35.53 20.46 -14.77
C SER A 61 -36.54 21.34 -15.50
N GLY A 62 -37.20 22.26 -14.80
CA GLY A 62 -38.11 23.23 -15.39
C GLY A 62 -38.23 24.47 -14.52
N ALA A 63 -37.73 25.57 -15.05
CA ALA A 63 -37.63 26.88 -14.42
C ALA A 63 -38.95 27.65 -14.35
N SER A 64 -38.90 28.70 -13.53
CA SER A 64 -39.86 29.73 -13.20
C SER A 64 -40.65 30.35 -14.36
N GLN A 65 -41.92 30.71 -14.11
CA GLN A 65 -42.53 31.96 -14.58
C GLN A 65 -43.88 32.30 -13.90
N SER A 66 -44.00 33.59 -13.57
CA SER A 66 -45.20 34.45 -13.63
C SER A 66 -46.09 34.71 -12.40
N ALA A 67 -46.17 36.03 -12.13
CA ALA A 67 -47.35 36.85 -11.88
C ALA A 67 -47.94 36.98 -10.45
N ALA A 68 -47.94 38.24 -10.00
CA ALA A 68 -48.64 38.78 -8.85
C ALA A 68 -50.03 39.29 -9.24
N ALA A 69 -51.03 39.12 -8.36
CA ALA A 69 -52.12 40.07 -8.10
C ALA A 69 -53.02 39.60 -6.92
N ASP A 70 -52.91 40.34 -5.82
CA ASP A 70 -53.99 40.95 -5.00
C ASP A 70 -55.25 40.16 -4.57
N LYS A 71 -55.40 39.93 -3.25
CA LYS A 71 -56.57 40.40 -2.46
C LYS A 71 -56.48 40.12 -0.94
N GLN A 72 -56.46 41.22 -0.19
CA GLN A 72 -57.12 41.55 1.10
C GLN A 72 -57.53 40.48 2.14
N GLY A 73 -57.08 40.69 3.40
CA GLY A 73 -57.74 40.23 4.64
C GLY A 73 -56.86 40.33 5.90
N ASN A 74 -57.22 41.21 6.85
CA ASN A 74 -56.46 41.72 8.02
C ASN A 74 -56.43 40.75 9.25
N PRO A 75 -55.80 41.06 10.43
CA PRO A 75 -55.03 40.10 11.23
C PRO A 75 -55.64 39.87 12.64
N ASP A 76 -55.18 38.86 13.37
CA ASP A 76 -55.24 38.82 14.84
C ASP A 76 -54.19 37.78 15.29
N SER A 77 -53.00 38.19 15.73
CA SER A 77 -52.63 38.63 17.08
C SER A 77 -52.40 37.49 18.06
N GLN A 78 -51.32 37.68 18.83
CA GLN A 78 -51.00 37.08 20.14
C GLN A 78 -50.09 35.83 20.16
N ASN A 79 -48.81 36.13 20.35
CA ASN A 79 -48.00 35.76 21.52
C ASN A 79 -48.23 34.36 22.14
N GLY A 80 -47.19 33.53 22.04
CA GLY A 80 -47.04 32.33 22.86
C GLY A 80 -45.58 31.90 22.95
N LYS A 81 -44.74 32.68 23.65
CA LYS A 81 -43.47 32.20 24.18
C LYS A 81 -43.76 31.48 25.51
N PRO A 82 -43.42 30.19 25.61
CA PRO A 82 -42.82 29.65 26.81
C PRO A 82 -41.41 29.19 26.43
N ALA A 83 -40.40 29.84 27.00
CA ALA A 83 -39.73 29.36 28.20
C ALA A 83 -38.61 28.41 27.80
N ALA A 84 -37.39 28.88 28.08
CA ALA A 84 -36.17 28.14 27.92
C ALA A 84 -36.27 26.82 28.69
N ASN A 85 -36.27 25.71 27.96
CA ASN A 85 -35.61 24.53 28.45
C ASN A 85 -34.24 24.55 27.77
N GLN A 86 -33.20 24.85 28.55
CA GLN A 86 -31.83 24.60 28.14
C GLN A 86 -31.69 23.08 27.98
N THR A 87 -32.14 22.56 26.84
CA THR A 87 -31.60 21.33 26.31
C THR A 87 -30.15 21.66 26.05
N GLN A 88 -29.29 21.28 27.00
CA GLN A 88 -27.85 21.24 26.78
C GLN A 88 -27.65 20.67 25.39
N ASN A 89 -27.01 21.47 24.55
CA ASN A 89 -26.75 21.22 23.16
C ASN A 89 -25.78 20.05 23.07
N ALA A 90 -26.26 18.84 23.39
CA ALA A 90 -25.54 17.61 23.23
C ALA A 90 -25.40 17.43 21.73
N ASN A 91 -24.20 17.68 21.23
CA ASN A 91 -23.84 17.41 19.84
C ASN A 91 -24.36 16.01 19.48
N PRO A 92 -25.30 15.86 18.52
CA PRO A 92 -25.92 14.57 18.21
C PRO A 92 -24.90 13.48 17.84
N ALA A 93 -23.70 13.91 17.44
CA ALA A 93 -22.57 13.06 17.06
C ALA A 93 -21.67 12.61 18.23
N ALA A 94 -21.89 13.07 19.47
CA ALA A 94 -21.08 12.65 20.61
C ALA A 94 -21.34 11.18 20.96
N PRO A 95 -20.29 10.34 21.09
CA PRO A 95 -20.39 8.97 21.60
C PRO A 95 -21.14 8.92 22.93
N LYS A 96 -21.94 7.86 23.10
CA LYS A 96 -22.72 7.59 24.31
C LYS A 96 -22.38 6.19 24.81
N ALA A 97 -22.48 6.00 26.11
CA ALA A 97 -22.39 4.68 26.71
C ALA A 97 -23.54 3.77 26.23
N PRO A 98 -23.44 2.45 26.42
CA PRO A 98 -24.50 1.49 26.03
C PRO A 98 -25.88 1.79 26.64
N ASP A 99 -25.92 2.43 27.81
CA ASP A 99 -27.14 2.84 28.52
C ASP A 99 -27.72 4.18 28.02
N GLY A 100 -27.09 4.78 27.01
CA GLY A 100 -27.48 6.06 26.42
C GLY A 100 -26.98 7.29 27.18
N THR A 101 -26.22 7.12 28.27
CA THR A 101 -25.64 8.24 29.01
C THR A 101 -24.50 8.89 28.21
N PRO A 102 -24.34 10.23 28.26
CA PRO A 102 -23.19 10.90 27.67
C PRO A 102 -21.89 10.44 28.33
N LEU A 103 -20.86 10.18 27.52
CA LEU A 103 -19.52 9.89 28.04
C LEU A 103 -18.91 11.12 28.71
N ASN A 104 -18.12 10.90 29.76
CA ASN A 104 -17.28 11.95 30.33
C ASN A 104 -16.03 12.19 29.46
N ASP A 105 -15.29 13.28 29.73
CA ASP A 105 -14.13 13.68 28.91
C ASP A 105 -13.05 12.59 28.82
N ALA A 106 -12.81 11.84 29.91
CA ALA A 106 -11.83 10.77 29.92
C ALA A 106 -12.26 9.59 29.03
N GLN A 107 -13.52 9.19 29.12
CA GLN A 107 -14.11 8.15 28.26
C GLN A 107 -14.15 8.58 26.79
N GLN A 108 -14.44 9.85 26.53
CA GLN A 108 -14.45 10.40 25.17
C GLN A 108 -13.05 10.39 24.55
N LYS A 109 -12.02 10.69 25.35
CA LYS A 109 -10.63 10.59 24.93
C LYS A 109 -10.24 9.15 24.61
N GLU A 110 -10.62 8.21 25.46
CA GLU A 110 -10.38 6.77 25.27
C GLU A 110 -11.00 6.25 23.96
N VAL A 111 -12.27 6.58 23.69
CA VAL A 111 -12.92 6.24 22.41
C VAL A 111 -12.17 6.83 21.21
N THR A 112 -11.64 8.04 21.35
CA THR A 112 -10.89 8.70 20.28
C THR A 112 -9.56 7.98 20.01
N GLU A 113 -8.84 7.58 21.06
CA GLU A 113 -7.61 6.80 20.96
C GLU A 113 -7.85 5.41 20.35
N LEU A 114 -8.92 4.71 20.78
CA LEU A 114 -9.31 3.41 20.23
C LEU A 114 -9.67 3.49 18.74
N LYS A 115 -10.39 4.54 18.31
CA LYS A 115 -10.71 4.78 16.90
C LYS A 115 -9.47 5.02 16.04
N ALA A 116 -8.51 5.80 16.57
CA ALA A 116 -7.25 6.04 15.88
C ALA A 116 -6.50 4.71 15.67
N ARG A 117 -6.38 3.90 16.73
CA ARG A 117 -5.73 2.59 16.68
C ARG A 117 -6.44 1.62 15.71
N ASP A 118 -7.77 1.53 15.74
CA ASP A 118 -8.53 0.68 14.81
C ASP A 118 -8.28 1.07 13.35
N THR A 119 -8.27 2.36 13.06
CA THR A 119 -7.97 2.86 11.71
C THR A 119 -6.56 2.50 11.28
N ASP A 120 -5.58 2.66 12.17
CA ASP A 120 -4.17 2.34 11.90
C ASP A 120 -3.96 0.84 11.69
N VAL A 121 -4.53 -0.01 12.56
CA VAL A 121 -4.46 -1.48 12.45
C VAL A 121 -5.09 -1.94 11.14
N ARG A 122 -6.30 -1.47 10.81
CA ARG A 122 -6.95 -1.86 9.55
C ARG A 122 -6.17 -1.42 8.33
N ARG A 123 -5.59 -0.22 8.35
CA ARG A 123 -4.70 0.25 7.28
C ARG A 123 -3.46 -0.63 7.17
N HIS A 124 -2.87 -1.02 8.30
CA HIS A 124 -1.71 -1.90 8.37
C HIS A 124 -2.02 -3.26 7.71
N GLU A 125 -3.08 -3.93 8.16
CA GLU A 125 -3.48 -5.23 7.59
C GLU A 125 -3.88 -5.12 6.11
N ALA A 126 -4.60 -4.06 5.73
CA ALA A 126 -4.98 -3.85 4.34
C ALA A 126 -3.76 -3.71 3.41
N ALA A 127 -2.67 -3.10 3.88
CA ALA A 127 -1.43 -2.98 3.12
C ALA A 127 -0.80 -4.36 2.86
N HIS A 128 -0.74 -5.22 3.89
CA HIS A 128 -0.28 -6.60 3.72
C HIS A 128 -1.12 -7.38 2.71
N GLN A 129 -2.45 -7.33 2.83
CA GLN A 129 -3.36 -8.04 1.92
C GLN A 129 -3.23 -7.55 0.46
N ALA A 130 -3.21 -6.24 0.27
CA ALA A 130 -3.13 -5.63 -1.06
C ALA A 130 -1.85 -6.02 -1.79
N ALA A 131 -0.72 -6.06 -1.08
CA ALA A 131 0.57 -6.42 -1.65
C ALA A 131 0.77 -7.94 -1.81
N GLY A 132 0.19 -8.76 -0.93
CA GLY A 132 0.32 -10.22 -1.01
C GLY A 132 -0.63 -10.90 -2.01
N GLY A 133 -1.73 -10.25 -2.38
CA GLY A 133 -2.67 -10.77 -3.36
C GLY A 133 -3.12 -12.19 -3.02
N SER A 134 -2.95 -13.14 -3.95
CA SER A 134 -3.32 -14.55 -3.75
C SER A 134 -2.46 -15.30 -2.74
N LEU A 135 -1.30 -14.77 -2.33
CA LEU A 135 -0.41 -15.37 -1.34
C LEU A 135 -0.65 -14.82 0.07
N ALA A 136 -1.50 -13.79 0.21
CA ALA A 136 -2.00 -13.31 1.49
C ALA A 136 -3.35 -13.97 1.80
N GLY A 137 -3.53 -14.36 3.06
CA GLY A 137 -4.83 -14.80 3.57
C GLY A 137 -5.74 -13.65 3.99
N ALA A 138 -6.85 -14.01 4.62
CA ALA A 138 -7.74 -13.04 5.24
C ALA A 138 -7.08 -12.43 6.48
N ALA A 139 -7.27 -11.12 6.68
CA ALA A 139 -6.86 -10.44 7.90
C ALA A 139 -7.66 -10.94 9.10
N SER A 140 -6.95 -11.15 10.20
CA SER A 140 -7.50 -11.40 11.53
C SER A 140 -7.29 -10.16 12.40
N PHE A 141 -8.17 -9.94 13.37
CA PHE A 141 -8.12 -8.78 14.24
C PHE A 141 -8.37 -9.17 15.69
N THR A 142 -7.63 -8.55 16.59
CA THR A 142 -7.87 -8.57 18.03
C THR A 142 -8.57 -7.28 18.43
N TYR A 143 -9.63 -7.40 19.23
CA TYR A 143 -10.54 -6.31 19.55
C TYR A 143 -10.51 -5.92 21.03
N GLU A 144 -10.75 -4.63 21.29
CA GLU A 144 -11.03 -4.08 22.60
C GLU A 144 -12.38 -3.37 22.59
N GLN A 145 -13.17 -3.52 23.66
CA GLN A 145 -14.44 -2.84 23.80
C GLN A 145 -14.24 -1.47 24.47
N GLY A 146 -14.66 -0.40 23.79
CA GLY A 146 -14.62 0.95 24.34
C GLY A 146 -15.78 1.24 25.30
N PRO A 147 -15.73 2.37 26.04
CA PRO A 147 -16.79 2.78 26.96
C PRO A 147 -18.11 3.16 26.26
N ASP A 148 -18.10 3.31 24.93
CA ASP A 148 -19.29 3.43 24.10
C ASP A 148 -19.90 2.08 23.69
N GLY A 149 -19.36 0.96 24.19
CA GLY A 149 -19.80 -0.41 23.92
C GLY A 149 -19.36 -0.97 22.58
N LYS A 150 -18.65 -0.19 21.75
CA LYS A 150 -18.19 -0.62 20.42
C LYS A 150 -16.87 -1.36 20.52
N GLN A 151 -16.62 -2.25 19.57
CA GLN A 151 -15.35 -2.96 19.44
C GLN A 151 -14.44 -2.23 18.47
N TYR A 152 -13.17 -2.10 18.85
CA TYR A 152 -12.11 -1.45 18.09
C TYR A 152 -10.94 -2.41 17.91
N ALA A 153 -10.41 -2.56 16.70
CA ALA A 153 -9.24 -3.38 16.45
C ALA A 153 -8.00 -2.74 17.08
N ILE A 154 -7.35 -3.47 17.97
CA ILE A 154 -6.12 -3.02 18.65
C ILE A 154 -4.88 -3.78 18.18
N GLY A 155 -5.08 -4.85 17.42
CA GLY A 155 -4.05 -5.60 16.71
C GLY A 155 -4.69 -6.38 15.56
N GLY A 156 -3.85 -6.85 14.65
CA GLY A 156 -4.26 -7.72 13.57
C GLY A 156 -3.06 -8.42 12.95
N GLU A 157 -3.38 -9.37 12.08
CA GLU A 157 -2.38 -10.08 11.31
C GLU A 157 -2.95 -10.58 9.98
N VAL A 158 -2.09 -10.63 8.96
CA VAL A 158 -2.38 -11.23 7.66
C VAL A 158 -1.40 -12.38 7.44
N PRO A 159 -1.86 -13.64 7.39
CA PRO A 159 -0.97 -14.75 7.11
C PRO A 159 -0.49 -14.69 5.66
N ILE A 160 0.83 -14.62 5.46
CA ILE A 160 1.47 -14.61 4.15
C ILE A 160 2.15 -15.96 3.92
N GLN A 161 1.79 -16.64 2.84
CA GLN A 161 2.28 -17.99 2.56
C GLN A 161 3.51 -17.96 1.64
N LEU A 162 4.67 -18.32 2.17
CA LEU A 162 5.87 -18.55 1.38
C LEU A 162 5.88 -19.97 0.81
N SER A 163 5.37 -20.12 -0.41
CA SER A 163 5.36 -21.40 -1.12
C SER A 163 6.34 -21.39 -2.29
N ARG A 164 7.18 -22.43 -2.37
CA ARG A 164 7.99 -22.69 -3.56
C ARG A 164 7.09 -23.13 -4.71
N GLY A 165 7.32 -22.59 -5.90
CA GLY A 165 6.61 -22.98 -7.11
C GLY A 165 7.18 -24.25 -7.75
N SER A 166 6.54 -24.74 -8.80
CA SER A 166 7.01 -25.92 -9.56
C SER A 166 8.28 -25.65 -10.36
N THR A 167 8.60 -24.37 -10.58
CA THR A 167 9.82 -23.92 -11.27
C THR A 167 10.60 -22.93 -10.40
N PRO A 168 11.92 -22.76 -10.62
CA PRO A 168 12.69 -21.70 -9.97
C PRO A 168 12.11 -20.31 -10.25
N GLN A 169 11.66 -20.06 -11.48
CA GLN A 169 11.04 -18.81 -11.92
C GLN A 169 9.80 -18.48 -11.08
N GLN A 170 8.90 -19.46 -10.92
CA GLN A 170 7.70 -19.29 -10.11
C GLN A 170 8.05 -19.08 -8.63
N THR A 171 9.08 -19.77 -8.12
CA THR A 171 9.56 -19.57 -6.75
C THR A 171 10.10 -18.16 -6.53
N ILE A 172 10.82 -17.60 -7.50
CA ILE A 172 11.30 -16.21 -7.46
C ILE A 172 10.11 -15.25 -7.38
N GLN A 173 9.11 -15.42 -8.24
CA GLN A 173 7.91 -14.55 -8.25
C GLN A 173 7.11 -14.63 -6.94
N ASN A 174 6.93 -15.84 -6.40
CA ASN A 174 6.26 -16.03 -5.12
C ASN A 174 7.04 -15.37 -3.99
N ALA A 175 8.37 -15.57 -3.95
CA ALA A 175 9.22 -14.97 -2.93
C ALA A 175 9.26 -13.43 -3.02
N GLU A 176 9.31 -12.86 -4.21
CA GLU A 176 9.23 -11.42 -4.43
C GLU A 176 7.91 -10.85 -3.92
N THR A 177 6.79 -11.51 -4.22
CA THR A 177 5.46 -11.12 -3.76
C THR A 177 5.35 -11.19 -2.24
N VAL A 178 5.81 -12.28 -1.63
CA VAL A 178 5.82 -12.44 -0.17
C VAL A 178 6.69 -11.39 0.51
N ARG A 179 7.88 -11.10 -0.03
CA ARG A 179 8.75 -10.04 0.51
C ARG A 179 8.08 -8.68 0.41
N ALA A 180 7.47 -8.37 -0.73
CA ALA A 180 6.77 -7.10 -0.92
C ALA A 180 5.59 -6.97 0.05
N ALA A 181 4.81 -8.04 0.22
CA ALA A 181 3.68 -8.08 1.14
C ALA A 181 4.09 -7.86 2.60
N ALA A 182 5.15 -8.54 3.05
CA ALA A 182 5.64 -8.41 4.41
C ALA A 182 6.22 -7.01 4.70
N LEU A 183 6.79 -6.34 3.69
CA LEU A 183 7.33 -4.99 3.84
C LEU A 183 6.35 -3.88 3.42
N ALA A 184 5.08 -4.22 3.14
CA ALA A 184 4.11 -3.27 2.58
C ALA A 184 3.69 -2.14 3.53
N PRO A 185 3.42 -2.38 4.83
CA PRO A 185 3.14 -1.29 5.76
C PRO A 185 4.35 -0.38 5.96
N ALA A 186 4.09 0.89 6.29
CA ALA A 186 5.15 1.87 6.53
C ALA A 186 6.04 1.55 7.75
N ASP A 187 5.49 0.81 8.72
CA ASP A 187 6.21 0.32 9.90
C ASP A 187 5.96 -1.19 10.06
N PRO A 188 6.66 -2.05 9.30
CA PRO A 188 6.45 -3.50 9.36
C PRO A 188 6.92 -4.05 10.71
N SER A 189 6.21 -5.04 11.26
CA SER A 189 6.55 -5.64 12.55
C SER A 189 7.85 -6.46 12.47
N GLY A 190 8.36 -6.91 13.63
CA GLY A 190 9.51 -7.81 13.67
C GLY A 190 9.25 -9.14 12.94
N GLN A 191 8.02 -9.65 13.03
CA GLN A 191 7.60 -10.87 12.35
C GLN A 191 7.60 -10.69 10.84
N ASP A 192 7.08 -9.56 10.34
CA ASP A 192 7.02 -9.30 8.91
C ASP A 192 8.42 -9.16 8.30
N ARG A 193 9.32 -8.47 9.00
CA ARG A 193 10.73 -8.39 8.58
C ARG A 193 11.40 -9.76 8.53
N ALA A 194 11.06 -10.67 9.45
CA ALA A 194 11.57 -12.03 9.43
C ALA A 194 11.06 -12.82 8.21
N VAL A 195 9.76 -12.71 7.89
CA VAL A 195 9.16 -13.31 6.67
C VAL A 195 9.80 -12.74 5.41
N ALA A 196 10.00 -11.43 5.36
CA ALA A 196 10.67 -10.76 4.25
C ALA A 196 12.12 -11.25 4.04
N ALA A 197 12.85 -11.46 5.14
CA ALA A 197 14.20 -12.00 5.11
C ALA A 197 14.22 -13.45 4.62
N GLU A 198 13.29 -14.29 5.10
CA GLU A 198 13.14 -15.68 4.65
C GLU A 198 12.82 -15.74 3.15
N ALA A 199 11.87 -14.93 2.69
CA ALA A 199 11.53 -14.83 1.28
C ALA A 199 12.74 -14.40 0.42
N ALA A 200 13.54 -13.45 0.90
CA ALA A 200 14.78 -13.07 0.22
C ALA A 200 15.77 -14.25 0.11
N GLN A 201 15.91 -15.09 1.14
CA GLN A 201 16.76 -16.29 1.06
C GLN A 201 16.24 -17.30 0.04
N VAL A 202 14.92 -17.55 0.02
CA VAL A 202 14.28 -18.45 -0.95
C VAL A 202 14.45 -17.93 -2.38
N GLU A 203 14.30 -16.63 -2.60
CA GLU A 203 14.52 -15.99 -3.90
C GLU A 203 15.96 -16.22 -4.38
N GLN A 204 16.96 -15.98 -3.52
CA GLN A 204 18.37 -16.17 -3.88
C GLN A 204 18.67 -17.63 -4.24
N GLN A 205 18.14 -18.59 -3.48
CA GLN A 205 18.29 -20.02 -3.79
C GLN A 205 17.67 -20.37 -5.14
N ALA A 206 16.47 -19.86 -5.43
CA ALA A 206 15.79 -20.12 -6.68
C ALA A 206 16.52 -19.48 -7.88
N ARG A 207 17.10 -18.28 -7.72
CA ARG A 207 17.96 -17.66 -8.75
C ARG A 207 19.19 -18.51 -9.08
N GLN A 208 19.84 -19.10 -8.07
CA GLN A 208 20.96 -20.01 -8.28
C GLN A 208 20.55 -21.27 -9.04
N GLN A 209 19.40 -21.86 -8.67
CA GLN A 209 18.84 -23.02 -9.39
C GLN A 209 18.54 -22.69 -10.85
N GLN A 210 17.97 -21.51 -11.11
CA GLN A 210 17.67 -21.05 -12.46
C GLN A 210 18.92 -20.97 -13.34
N LEU A 211 20.03 -20.43 -12.82
CA LEU A 211 21.31 -20.35 -13.54
C LEU A 211 21.87 -21.73 -13.89
N THR A 212 21.81 -22.67 -12.95
CA THR A 212 22.29 -24.05 -13.17
C THR A 212 21.45 -24.77 -14.22
N GLN A 213 20.13 -24.56 -14.25
CA GLN A 213 19.26 -25.15 -15.28
C GLN A 213 19.53 -24.57 -16.67
N GLN A 214 19.82 -23.27 -16.77
CA GLN A 214 20.19 -22.63 -18.04
C GLN A 214 21.57 -23.12 -18.52
N GLY A 215 22.55 -23.26 -17.63
CA GLY A 215 23.88 -23.79 -17.95
C GLY A 215 23.89 -25.28 -18.29
N GLY A 216 23.00 -26.07 -17.68
CA GLY A 216 22.82 -27.50 -17.98
C GLY A 216 22.12 -27.75 -19.32
N ASN A 217 21.15 -26.91 -19.69
CA ASN A 217 20.48 -26.98 -20.99
C ASN A 217 21.37 -26.51 -22.16
N ALA A 218 22.41 -25.73 -21.89
CA ALA A 218 23.42 -25.35 -22.88
C ALA A 218 24.45 -26.45 -23.19
N LYS A 219 24.47 -27.55 -22.43
CA LYS A 219 25.40 -28.69 -22.62
C LYS A 219 24.86 -29.80 -23.53
N LEU A 220 24.21 -29.45 -24.62
CA LEU A 220 24.12 -30.33 -25.79
C LEU A 220 24.06 -29.44 -27.04
N SER A 221 25.23 -29.03 -27.52
CA SER A 221 25.29 -28.50 -28.88
C SER A 221 24.80 -29.60 -29.84
N PRO A 222 24.01 -29.27 -30.89
CA PRO A 222 23.69 -30.23 -31.95
C PRO A 222 24.94 -30.90 -32.54
N LEU A 223 26.08 -30.20 -32.47
CA LEU A 223 27.41 -30.66 -32.87
C LEU A 223 27.92 -31.82 -32.00
N GLU A 224 27.81 -31.76 -30.67
CA GLU A 224 28.21 -32.88 -29.79
C GLU A 224 27.31 -34.12 -29.96
N LYS A 225 26.00 -33.91 -30.21
CA LYS A 225 25.08 -35.01 -30.56
C LYS A 225 25.42 -35.64 -31.90
N ALA A 226 25.81 -34.84 -32.91
CA ALA A 226 26.22 -35.32 -34.22
C ALA A 226 27.56 -36.08 -34.18
N GLN A 227 28.53 -35.60 -33.39
CA GLN A 227 29.84 -36.23 -33.23
C GLN A 227 29.77 -37.58 -32.51
N LYS A 228 28.85 -37.73 -31.54
CA LYS A 228 28.65 -39.01 -30.83
C LYS A 228 27.88 -40.04 -31.66
N ALA A 229 27.11 -39.61 -32.66
CA ALA A 229 26.40 -40.46 -33.61
C ALA A 229 27.25 -40.86 -34.83
N SER A 230 28.44 -40.28 -35.01
CA SER A 230 29.35 -40.54 -36.14
C SER A 230 30.67 -41.19 -35.71
N ALA A 231 30.80 -41.61 -34.45
CA ALA A 231 31.89 -42.49 -34.02
C ALA A 231 31.64 -43.91 -34.58
N PRO A 232 32.57 -44.49 -35.37
CA PRO A 232 32.40 -45.82 -35.92
C PRO A 232 32.44 -46.88 -34.80
N GLU A 233 31.44 -47.76 -34.78
CA GLU A 233 31.46 -49.01 -34.03
C GLU A 233 32.63 -49.88 -34.52
N GLY A 234 33.65 -50.05 -33.69
CA GLY A 234 34.72 -50.99 -33.99
C GLY A 234 35.97 -50.74 -33.19
N SER A 235 36.01 -51.26 -31.96
CA SER A 235 37.17 -52.01 -31.43
C SER A 235 36.81 -52.53 -30.05
N GLN A 236 36.52 -53.83 -29.99
CA GLN A 236 36.55 -54.56 -28.74
C GLN A 236 38.01 -54.62 -28.26
N THR A 237 38.27 -54.07 -27.08
CA THR A 237 39.51 -54.36 -26.35
C THR A 237 39.13 -55.00 -25.03
N GLN A 238 39.65 -56.20 -24.85
CA GLN A 238 39.40 -57.16 -23.77
C GLN A 238 39.59 -56.59 -22.35
N PRO A 239 38.97 -57.23 -21.33
CA PRO A 239 39.16 -56.88 -19.93
C PRO A 239 40.57 -57.31 -19.47
N GLY A 240 41.50 -56.37 -19.48
CA GLY A 240 42.80 -56.49 -18.82
C GLY A 240 42.69 -55.92 -17.41
N GLN A 241 42.83 -56.78 -16.40
CA GLN A 241 42.95 -56.36 -15.02
C GLN A 241 44.22 -55.52 -14.84
N HIS A 242 44.07 -54.35 -14.21
CA HIS A 242 45.20 -53.64 -13.63
C HIS A 242 44.85 -53.28 -12.19
N ILE A 243 45.35 -54.12 -11.29
CA ILE A 243 45.49 -53.81 -9.87
C ILE A 243 46.75 -52.98 -9.78
N ASP A 244 46.63 -51.72 -9.37
CA ASP A 244 47.75 -50.96 -8.82
C ASP A 244 47.35 -50.38 -7.46
N THR A 245 47.74 -51.16 -6.46
CA THR A 245 47.94 -50.76 -5.08
C THR A 245 49.17 -49.87 -5.00
N TYR A 246 49.08 -48.67 -4.43
CA TYR A 246 50.22 -48.06 -3.74
C TYR A 246 49.76 -47.30 -2.49
N ALA A 247 50.58 -47.46 -1.46
CA ALA A 247 50.42 -47.03 -0.07
C ALA A 247 50.61 -45.52 0.15
#